data_AF-A0A8X7NS59-F1
#
_entry.id   AF-A0A8X7NS59-F1
#
_cell.length_a   1.000
_cell.length_b   1.000
_cell.length_c   1.000
_cell.angle_alpha   90.00
_cell.angle_beta   90.00
_cell.angle_gamma   90.00
#
_symmetry.space_group_name_H-M   'P 1'
#
loop_
_entity.id
_entity.type
_entity.pdbx_description
1 polymer ?
#
loop_
_entity_poly.entity_id
_entity_poly.type
_entity_poly.pdbx_seq_one_letter_code
_entity_poly.pdbx_strand_id
1 'polypeptide(L)'
;MTSPLEKLRNDVYKDDQVGKIEAKTSCRLISEDGNKMIYEGNYPVEPYKEGARGTYGGDFIAQGLNVAWESVGRPNFQPHSIHSYFVKAGSKDSLLRWEVIKVSDSRSFSNRIALAYQSHTNQLCFTLQCSFTKDNHLDKRDADHQKLIASGADIKTVPFQFKRNPNPKFFKYKDEIEDLLYFEHTNGNIAHAIPREIFSKTKNFDMNRIGDEELGFYVKFLDDYNLGKDYVRQSFLGLAFSSDSLWLATLVKALGLPVTSKDADFFRVSLDHTLYFHDLNFDSSTWLYVDYRFLSMGNNRILAVINFYTLDGKAICTAVQEAYGFLPGELIEKSRKQHEKYHGKSATSISSSDGVRTQQVAKL
;
A
#
# COMPACT_ATOMS: atom_id res chain seq x y z
N MET A 1 29.96 13.36 -3.63
CA MET A 1 28.64 13.85 -4.07
C MET A 1 27.61 13.10 -3.25
N THR A 2 26.67 13.79 -2.61
CA THR A 2 25.53 13.17 -1.93
C THR A 2 24.81 12.27 -2.95
N SER A 3 24.47 11.03 -2.58
CA SER A 3 23.75 10.15 -3.51
C SER A 3 22.41 10.80 -3.89
N PRO A 4 21.85 10.53 -5.09
CA PRO A 4 20.50 10.95 -5.44
C PRO A 4 19.48 10.62 -4.34
N LEU A 5 19.70 9.48 -3.67
CA LEU A 5 18.93 9.00 -2.54
C LEU A 5 18.97 9.88 -1.28
N GLU A 6 20.15 10.35 -0.87
CA GLU A 6 20.30 11.25 0.27
C GLU A 6 19.77 12.64 -0.05
N LYS A 7 19.86 13.05 -1.32
CA LYS A 7 19.31 14.32 -1.79
C LYS A 7 17.79 14.35 -1.65
N LEU A 8 17.08 13.32 -2.13
CA LEU A 8 15.61 13.23 -2.04
C LEU A 8 15.09 13.34 -0.60
N ARG A 9 15.68 12.60 0.35
CA ARG A 9 15.28 12.68 1.76
C ARG A 9 15.58 14.06 2.36
N ASN A 10 16.76 14.62 2.08
CA ASN A 10 17.15 15.92 2.60
C ASN A 10 16.27 17.05 2.05
N ASP A 11 15.83 16.94 0.80
CA ASP A 11 14.96 17.92 0.17
C ASP A 11 13.57 17.90 0.84
N VAL A 12 13.03 16.72 1.13
CA VAL A 12 11.79 16.57 1.92
C VAL A 12 11.91 17.23 3.29
N TYR A 13 13.02 17.04 4.01
CA TYR A 13 13.19 17.59 5.35
C TYR A 13 13.53 19.07 5.42
N LYS A 14 13.98 19.66 4.31
CA LYS A 14 14.21 21.11 4.19
C LYS A 14 12.95 21.87 3.76
N ASP A 15 11.97 21.17 3.20
CA ASP A 15 10.71 21.76 2.81
C ASP A 15 9.68 21.66 3.96
N ASP A 16 9.39 22.83 4.54
CA ASP A 16 8.38 22.98 5.61
C ASP A 16 6.95 22.75 5.10
N GLN A 17 6.71 22.76 3.78
CA GLN A 17 5.40 22.48 3.19
C GLN A 17 5.06 20.99 3.19
N VAL A 18 6.06 20.11 3.22
CA VAL A 18 5.82 18.67 3.16
C VAL A 18 5.45 18.16 4.55
N GLY A 19 4.18 17.73 4.71
CA GLY A 19 3.71 17.07 5.92
C GLY A 19 4.52 15.81 6.23
N LYS A 20 5.20 15.79 7.38
CA LYS A 20 5.95 14.61 7.85
C LYS A 20 4.99 13.57 8.42
N ILE A 21 5.42 12.31 8.51
CA ILE A 21 4.55 11.23 8.98
C ILE A 21 4.05 11.44 10.40
N GLU A 22 4.87 12.05 11.27
CA GLU A 22 4.48 12.38 12.65
C GLU A 22 3.30 13.34 12.64
N ALA A 23 3.38 14.40 11.83
CA ALA A 23 2.30 15.37 11.73
C ALA A 23 1.05 14.70 11.13
N LYS A 24 1.22 14.02 9.99
CA LYS A 24 0.14 13.32 9.26
C LYS A 24 -0.59 12.30 10.10
N THR A 25 0.11 11.55 10.94
CA THR A 25 -0.49 10.49 11.76
C THR A 25 -0.79 10.92 13.20
N SER A 26 -0.37 12.10 13.62
CA SER A 26 -0.63 12.62 14.96
C SER A 26 -2.12 12.83 15.17
N CYS A 27 -2.61 12.33 16.30
CA CYS A 27 -3.96 12.55 16.77
C CYS A 27 -3.97 12.88 18.26
N ARG A 28 -4.97 13.63 18.70
CA ARG A 28 -5.24 13.94 20.10
C ARG A 28 -6.45 13.16 20.59
N LEU A 29 -6.34 12.49 21.74
CA LEU A 29 -7.50 11.89 22.42
C LEU A 29 -8.42 13.00 22.93
N ILE A 30 -9.70 12.94 22.56
CA ILE A 30 -10.74 13.90 22.94
C ILE A 30 -11.55 13.36 24.12
N SER A 31 -11.96 12.10 24.05
CA SER A 31 -12.71 11.44 25.11
C SER A 31 -12.53 9.92 25.08
N GLU A 32 -12.75 9.30 26.23
CA GLU A 32 -12.77 7.85 26.42
C GLU A 32 -13.97 7.48 27.29
N ASP A 33 -14.78 6.54 26.81
CA ASP A 33 -15.93 6.00 27.53
C ASP A 33 -15.99 4.47 27.33
N GLY A 34 -15.63 3.74 28.37
CA GLY A 34 -15.62 2.28 28.38
C GLY A 34 -14.72 1.69 27.29
N ASN A 35 -15.31 1.12 26.25
CA ASN A 35 -14.59 0.52 25.13
C ASN A 35 -14.48 1.43 23.91
N LYS A 36 -14.94 2.68 23.99
CA LYS A 36 -14.91 3.64 22.87
C LYS A 36 -14.02 4.83 23.20
N MET A 37 -13.15 5.18 22.26
CA MET A 37 -12.26 6.34 22.34
C MET A 37 -12.48 7.24 21.13
N ILE A 38 -12.51 8.54 21.33
CA ILE A 38 -12.64 9.54 20.27
C ILE A 38 -11.31 10.28 20.14
N TYR A 39 -10.75 10.29 18.95
CA TYR A 39 -9.56 11.06 18.61
C TYR A 39 -9.87 12.09 17.53
N GLU A 40 -9.06 13.14 17.48
CA GLU A 40 -9.04 14.12 16.38
C GLU A 40 -7.63 14.17 15.80
N GLY A 41 -7.51 14.05 14.48
CA GLY A 41 -6.23 14.23 13.78
C GLY A 41 -5.74 15.67 13.86
N ASN A 42 -4.43 15.86 13.89
CA ASN A 42 -3.82 17.20 13.94
C ASN A 42 -3.41 17.71 12.55
N TYR A 43 -3.51 16.87 11.52
CA TYR A 43 -3.13 17.18 10.15
C TYR A 43 -4.20 16.63 9.18
N PRO A 44 -4.63 17.41 8.18
CA PRO A 44 -5.63 16.97 7.22
C PRO A 44 -5.06 15.91 6.26
N VAL A 45 -5.93 15.05 5.74
CA VAL A 45 -5.58 14.16 4.62
C VAL A 45 -5.31 14.98 3.38
N GLU A 46 -4.39 14.55 2.51
CA GLU A 46 -3.97 15.35 1.36
C GLU A 46 -4.23 14.65 0.04
N PRO A 47 -4.47 15.38 -1.06
CA PRO A 47 -4.41 14.78 -2.39
C PRO A 47 -3.01 14.28 -2.70
N TYR A 48 -2.92 13.18 -3.46
CA TYR A 48 -1.63 12.61 -3.88
C TYR A 48 -0.82 13.53 -4.81
N LYS A 49 -1.51 14.48 -5.46
CA LYS A 49 -0.97 15.60 -6.24
C LYS A 49 -2.00 16.72 -6.31
N GLU A 50 -1.55 17.96 -6.51
CA GLU A 50 -2.48 19.09 -6.66
C GLU A 50 -3.47 18.88 -7.83
N GLY A 51 -4.73 19.25 -7.60
CA GLY A 51 -5.83 19.06 -8.56
C GLY A 51 -6.43 17.65 -8.62
N ALA A 52 -5.94 16.68 -7.82
CA ALA A 52 -6.64 15.40 -7.67
C ALA A 52 -8.02 15.59 -7.03
N ARG A 53 -9.01 14.80 -7.46
CA ARG A 53 -10.41 14.91 -7.00
C ARG A 53 -10.66 14.45 -5.56
N GLY A 54 -9.73 13.71 -4.98
CA GLY A 54 -9.84 13.17 -3.63
C GLY A 54 -8.47 13.06 -2.99
N THR A 55 -8.48 12.71 -1.70
CA THR A 55 -7.25 12.55 -0.93
C THR A 55 -6.65 11.16 -1.07
N TYR A 56 -5.38 11.04 -0.71
CA TYR A 56 -4.58 9.83 -0.84
C TYR A 56 -5.00 8.82 0.25
N GLY A 57 -5.23 7.56 -0.16
CA GLY A 57 -5.73 6.54 0.75
C GLY A 57 -4.71 6.15 1.83
N GLY A 58 -3.42 6.24 1.52
CA GLY A 58 -2.35 6.00 2.50
C GLY A 58 -2.38 6.92 3.72
N ASP A 59 -2.88 8.17 3.61
CA ASP A 59 -3.07 9.03 4.79
C ASP A 59 -4.10 8.41 5.76
N PHE A 60 -5.22 7.89 5.25
CA PHE A 60 -6.24 7.21 6.05
C PHE A 60 -5.71 5.95 6.72
N ILE A 61 -5.00 5.11 5.95
CA ILE A 61 -4.47 3.84 6.46
C ILE A 61 -3.44 4.10 7.56
N ALA A 62 -2.50 5.03 7.35
CA ALA A 62 -1.45 5.32 8.32
C ALA A 62 -2.00 6.01 9.58
N GLN A 63 -2.82 7.06 9.44
CA GLN A 63 -3.39 7.74 10.61
C GLN A 63 -4.35 6.82 11.38
N GLY A 64 -5.14 6.00 10.66
CA GLY A 64 -6.04 4.99 11.23
C GLY A 64 -5.31 3.89 11.98
N LEU A 65 -4.21 3.37 11.43
CA LEU A 65 -3.32 2.45 12.13
C LEU A 65 -2.77 3.12 13.40
N ASN A 66 -2.33 4.37 13.32
CA ASN A 66 -1.73 5.05 14.45
C ASN A 66 -2.71 5.22 15.62
N VAL A 67 -3.95 5.68 15.37
CA VAL A 67 -4.96 5.82 16.43
C VAL A 67 -5.40 4.49 17.01
N ALA A 68 -5.51 3.45 16.16
CA ALA A 68 -5.79 2.10 16.62
C ALA A 68 -4.67 1.60 17.53
N TRP A 69 -3.41 1.85 17.16
CA TRP A 69 -2.24 1.44 17.94
C TRP A 69 -2.12 2.22 19.26
N GLU A 70 -2.30 3.54 19.25
CA GLU A 70 -2.35 4.34 20.49
C GLU A 70 -3.39 3.79 21.48
N SER A 71 -4.59 3.46 20.98
CA SER A 71 -5.68 2.89 21.79
C SER A 71 -5.38 1.49 22.36
N VAL A 72 -4.30 0.83 21.94
CA VAL A 72 -3.86 -0.42 22.57
C VAL A 72 -3.35 -0.15 23.97
N GLY A 73 -2.62 0.96 24.19
CA GLY A 73 -2.14 1.38 25.51
C GLY A 73 -1.30 0.33 26.25
N ARG A 74 -0.76 -0.67 25.55
CA ARG A 74 -0.01 -1.80 26.14
C ARG A 74 1.35 -1.95 25.46
N PRO A 75 2.42 -2.17 26.23
CA PRO A 75 3.75 -2.30 25.66
C PRO A 75 3.88 -3.57 24.83
N ASN A 76 4.81 -3.54 23.89
CA ASN A 76 5.21 -4.67 23.05
C ASN A 76 4.11 -5.23 22.14
N PHE A 77 2.97 -4.56 21.95
CA PHE A 77 2.00 -4.94 20.93
C PHE A 77 2.32 -4.20 19.62
N GLN A 78 2.50 -4.95 18.53
CA GLN A 78 2.67 -4.42 17.18
C GLN A 78 1.53 -4.91 16.28
N PRO A 79 1.16 -4.14 15.24
CA PRO A 79 0.16 -4.59 14.28
C PRO A 79 0.67 -5.82 13.53
N HIS A 80 -0.21 -6.78 13.28
CA HIS A 80 0.05 -7.90 12.38
C HIS A 80 -0.96 -7.98 11.24
N SER A 81 -2.12 -7.32 11.37
CA SER A 81 -3.05 -7.19 10.25
C SER A 81 -3.89 -5.93 10.30
N ILE A 82 -4.28 -5.45 9.11
CA ILE A 82 -5.22 -4.36 8.87
C ILE A 82 -6.20 -4.82 7.80
N HIS A 83 -7.48 -4.56 8.00
CA HIS A 83 -8.52 -4.63 6.98
C HIS A 83 -9.23 -3.29 6.93
N SER A 84 -9.40 -2.71 5.75
CA SER A 84 -9.99 -1.38 5.65
C SER A 84 -10.85 -1.19 4.40
N TYR A 85 -11.82 -0.29 4.48
CA TYR A 85 -12.68 0.10 3.36
C TYR A 85 -12.73 1.61 3.18
N PHE A 86 -12.60 2.05 1.93
CA PHE A 86 -12.79 3.44 1.52
C PHE A 86 -14.28 3.67 1.21
N VAL A 87 -14.96 4.38 2.11
CA VAL A 87 -16.43 4.60 2.04
C VAL A 87 -16.77 5.85 1.24
N LYS A 88 -16.02 6.94 1.45
CA LYS A 88 -16.23 8.23 0.77
C LYS A 88 -14.88 8.92 0.58
N ALA A 89 -14.74 9.67 -0.51
CA ALA A 89 -13.57 10.52 -0.74
C ALA A 89 -13.37 11.50 0.44
N GLY A 90 -12.13 11.62 0.91
CA GLY A 90 -11.75 12.62 1.91
C GLY A 90 -11.62 14.02 1.34
N SER A 91 -11.56 15.01 2.23
CA SER A 91 -11.27 16.41 1.91
C SER A 91 -10.04 16.91 2.67
N LYS A 92 -9.21 17.71 1.98
CA LYS A 92 -8.07 18.42 2.58
C LYS A 92 -8.48 19.63 3.44
N ASP A 93 -9.74 20.04 3.37
CA ASP A 93 -10.25 21.25 4.02
C ASP A 93 -10.66 21.01 5.49
N SER A 94 -10.54 19.79 5.99
CA SER A 94 -10.92 19.45 7.37
C SER A 94 -10.11 18.25 7.89
N LEU A 95 -9.98 18.18 9.21
CA LEU A 95 -9.34 17.08 9.93
C LEU A 95 -10.26 15.84 9.95
N LEU A 96 -9.68 14.71 10.31
CA LEU A 96 -10.43 13.49 10.59
C LEU A 96 -10.69 13.35 12.09
N ARG A 97 -11.93 13.04 12.45
CA ARG A 97 -12.33 12.53 13.76
C ARG A 97 -12.35 11.01 13.69
N TRP A 98 -11.67 10.35 14.60
CA TRP A 98 -11.63 8.89 14.68
C TRP A 98 -12.44 8.39 15.87
N GLU A 99 -13.35 7.46 15.62
CA GLU A 99 -13.97 6.67 16.68
C GLU A 99 -13.30 5.31 16.73
N VAL A 100 -12.57 5.03 17.80
CA VAL A 100 -11.87 3.77 18.01
C VAL A 100 -12.64 2.93 19.02
N ILE A 101 -13.02 1.73 18.62
CA ILE A 101 -13.72 0.73 19.44
C ILE A 101 -12.72 -0.36 19.81
N LYS A 102 -12.50 -0.54 21.10
CA LYS A 102 -11.82 -1.69 21.68
C LYS A 102 -12.73 -2.91 21.59
N VAL A 103 -12.36 -3.85 20.71
CA VAL A 103 -13.08 -5.11 20.54
C VAL A 103 -12.62 -6.13 21.59
N SER A 104 -11.31 -6.28 21.78
CA SER A 104 -10.76 -7.18 22.79
C SER A 104 -9.32 -6.84 23.15
N ASP A 105 -8.95 -7.21 24.38
CA ASP A 105 -7.57 -7.23 24.87
C ASP A 105 -7.31 -8.58 25.55
N SER A 106 -6.71 -9.50 24.81
CA SER A 106 -6.29 -10.80 25.35
C SER A 106 -4.82 -10.78 25.77
N ARG A 107 -4.30 -11.93 26.22
CA ARG A 107 -2.89 -12.09 26.59
C ARG A 107 -1.93 -11.80 25.44
N SER A 108 -2.25 -12.28 24.24
CA SER A 108 -1.36 -12.27 23.07
C SER A 108 -1.88 -11.44 21.89
N PHE A 109 -3.15 -11.04 21.91
CA PHE A 109 -3.77 -10.26 20.84
C PHE A 109 -4.59 -9.07 21.37
N SER A 110 -4.58 -7.96 20.65
CA SER A 110 -5.50 -6.81 20.82
C SER A 110 -6.23 -6.58 19.51
N ASN A 111 -7.53 -6.28 19.56
CA ASN A 111 -8.30 -5.97 18.37
C ASN A 111 -8.98 -4.61 18.51
N ARG A 112 -8.91 -3.80 17.46
CA ARG A 112 -9.50 -2.46 17.38
C ARG A 112 -10.26 -2.29 16.07
N ILE A 113 -11.39 -1.58 16.13
CA ILE A 113 -12.06 -1.00 14.96
C ILE A 113 -11.89 0.51 15.05
N ALA A 114 -11.53 1.17 13.97
CA ALA A 114 -11.40 2.61 13.86
C ALA A 114 -12.28 3.11 12.70
N LEU A 115 -13.11 4.11 12.98
CA LEU A 115 -14.02 4.74 12.02
C LEU A 115 -13.59 6.18 11.81
N ALA A 116 -13.28 6.56 10.58
CA ALA A 116 -12.84 7.92 10.24
C ALA A 116 -14.02 8.75 9.71
N TYR A 117 -14.31 9.84 10.41
CA TYR A 117 -15.30 10.82 10.02
C TYR A 117 -14.62 12.12 9.62
N GLN A 118 -15.10 12.76 8.56
CA GLN A 118 -14.67 14.11 8.25
C GLN A 118 -15.27 15.09 9.26
N SER A 119 -14.44 15.79 10.04
CA SER A 119 -14.90 16.53 11.24
C SER A 119 -15.97 17.58 10.93
N HIS A 120 -15.83 18.32 9.83
CA HIS A 120 -16.77 19.42 9.49
C HIS A 120 -18.17 18.98 9.02
N THR A 121 -18.33 17.73 8.56
CA THR A 121 -19.58 17.21 7.95
C THR A 121 -20.10 15.99 8.69
N ASN A 122 -19.28 15.40 9.57
CA ASN A 122 -19.54 14.13 10.24
C ASN A 122 -19.84 12.97 9.26
N GLN A 123 -19.31 13.04 8.04
CA GLN A 123 -19.43 11.98 7.04
C GLN A 123 -18.41 10.88 7.33
N LEU A 124 -18.86 9.62 7.42
CA LEU A 124 -17.96 8.47 7.47
C LEU A 124 -17.24 8.33 6.11
N CYS A 125 -15.92 8.36 6.14
CA CYS A 125 -15.07 8.28 4.94
C CYS A 125 -14.30 6.96 4.85
N PHE A 126 -13.94 6.36 5.99
CA PHE A 126 -13.07 5.20 6.02
C PHE A 126 -13.34 4.33 7.25
N THR A 127 -13.21 3.02 7.10
CA THR A 127 -13.27 2.06 8.20
C THR A 127 -12.01 1.23 8.21
N LEU A 128 -11.53 0.90 9.42
CA LEU A 128 -10.32 0.11 9.61
C LEU A 128 -10.52 -0.84 10.79
N GLN A 129 -10.13 -2.08 10.62
CA GLN A 129 -10.00 -3.06 11.70
C GLN A 129 -8.55 -3.51 11.75
N CYS A 130 -7.95 -3.43 12.94
CA CYS A 130 -6.55 -3.79 13.14
C CYS A 130 -6.41 -4.78 14.30
N SER A 131 -5.54 -5.76 14.09
CA SER A 131 -5.15 -6.74 15.09
C SER A 131 -3.67 -6.59 15.43
N PHE A 132 -3.37 -6.66 16.72
CA PHE A 132 -2.04 -6.44 17.29
C PHE A 132 -1.60 -7.67 18.06
N THR A 133 -0.30 -7.99 18.05
CA THR A 133 0.27 -9.13 18.77
C THR A 133 1.58 -8.77 19.47
N LYS A 134 2.02 -9.59 20.44
CA LYS A 134 3.25 -9.38 21.21
C LYS A 134 4.53 -9.93 20.57
N ASP A 135 4.37 -10.96 19.74
CA ASP A 135 5.47 -11.83 19.33
C ASP A 135 5.65 -11.84 17.82
N ASN A 136 5.60 -10.65 17.19
CA ASN A 136 5.77 -10.50 15.73
C ASN A 136 7.25 -10.29 15.33
N HIS A 137 8.19 -10.95 16.01
CA HIS A 137 9.64 -10.80 15.76
C HIS A 137 10.26 -12.14 15.43
N LEU A 138 10.57 -12.36 14.15
CA LEU A 138 11.05 -13.67 13.70
C LEU A 138 12.45 -14.00 14.25
N ASP A 139 13.40 -13.07 14.14
CA ASP A 139 14.78 -13.32 14.60
C ASP A 139 14.85 -13.56 16.13
N LYS A 140 14.06 -12.83 16.91
CA LYS A 140 13.95 -13.04 18.36
C LYS A 140 13.35 -14.41 18.67
N ARG A 141 12.33 -14.83 17.92
CA ARG A 141 11.70 -16.15 18.10
C ARG A 141 12.69 -17.27 17.80
N ASP A 142 13.51 -17.12 16.78
CA ASP A 142 14.60 -18.05 16.47
C ASP A 142 15.65 -18.08 17.59
N ALA A 143 16.08 -16.92 18.08
CA ALA A 143 17.06 -16.82 19.17
C ALA A 143 16.53 -17.43 20.49
N ASP A 144 15.27 -17.19 20.83
CA ASP A 144 14.65 -17.75 22.04
C ASP A 144 14.48 -19.28 21.92
N HIS A 145 14.18 -19.79 20.72
CA HIS A 145 14.19 -21.22 20.45
C HIS A 145 15.59 -21.85 20.62
N GLN A 146 16.66 -21.20 20.13
CA GLN A 146 18.03 -21.69 20.34
C GLN A 146 18.42 -21.73 21.82
N LYS A 147 17.98 -20.75 22.63
CA LYS A 147 18.18 -20.77 24.09
C LYS A 147 17.45 -21.93 24.76
N LEU A 148 16.25 -22.28 24.30
CA LEU A 148 15.49 -23.41 24.81
C LEU A 148 16.16 -24.75 24.48
N ILE A 149 16.72 -24.89 23.27
CA ILE A 149 17.56 -26.05 22.92
C ILE A 149 18.75 -26.14 23.87
N ALA A 150 19.48 -25.04 24.05
CA ALA A 150 20.69 -25.01 24.86
C ALA A 150 20.43 -25.30 26.36
N SER A 151 19.25 -24.98 26.88
CA SER A 151 18.89 -25.25 28.27
C SER A 151 18.41 -26.69 28.52
N GLY A 152 18.23 -27.49 27.47
CA GLY A 152 17.65 -28.83 27.58
C GLY A 152 16.16 -28.82 27.97
N ALA A 153 15.46 -27.69 27.79
CA ALA A 153 14.04 -27.60 28.05
C ALA A 153 13.23 -28.46 27.06
N ASP A 154 12.04 -28.89 27.49
CA ASP A 154 11.08 -29.57 26.59
C ASP A 154 10.54 -28.59 25.54
N ILE A 155 10.82 -28.86 24.26
CA ILE A 155 10.47 -27.98 23.14
C ILE A 155 9.15 -28.42 22.54
N LYS A 156 8.09 -27.64 22.80
CA LYS A 156 6.74 -27.91 22.28
C LYS A 156 6.47 -27.30 20.91
N THR A 157 7.17 -26.22 20.56
CA THR A 157 6.97 -25.50 19.30
C THR A 157 8.32 -25.05 18.73
N VAL A 158 8.44 -25.15 17.42
CA VAL A 158 9.63 -24.77 16.66
C VAL A 158 9.25 -23.57 15.77
N PRO A 159 10.07 -22.51 15.69
CA PRO A 159 9.85 -21.46 14.71
C PRO A 159 10.00 -22.03 13.30
N PHE A 160 9.01 -21.77 12.45
CA PHE A 160 8.99 -22.24 11.08
C PHE A 160 8.31 -21.20 10.19
N GLN A 161 8.85 -20.97 9.00
CA GLN A 161 8.42 -19.90 8.10
C GLN A 161 8.39 -20.42 6.66
N PHE A 162 7.36 -20.04 5.90
CA PHE A 162 7.36 -20.19 4.45
C PHE A 162 8.24 -19.08 3.84
N LYS A 163 9.21 -19.48 3.02
CA LYS A 163 10.03 -18.54 2.25
C LYS A 163 9.52 -18.51 0.81
N ARG A 164 9.27 -17.32 0.30
CA ARG A 164 9.01 -17.08 -1.13
C ARG A 164 9.94 -15.97 -1.59
N ASN A 165 10.75 -16.24 -2.61
CA ASN A 165 11.58 -15.21 -3.23
C ASN A 165 10.69 -14.20 -3.98
N PRO A 166 11.13 -12.92 -4.04
CA PRO A 166 10.51 -11.96 -4.95
C PRO A 166 10.69 -12.40 -6.41
N ASN A 167 9.87 -11.85 -7.30
CA ASN A 167 9.92 -12.15 -8.73
C ASN A 167 11.28 -11.78 -9.37
N PRO A 168 11.64 -12.34 -10.55
CA PRO A 168 12.96 -12.18 -11.14
C PRO A 168 13.44 -10.75 -11.39
N LYS A 169 12.52 -9.77 -11.51
CA LYS A 169 12.88 -8.35 -11.73
C LYS A 169 13.58 -7.76 -10.51
N PHE A 170 13.32 -8.28 -9.31
CA PHE A 170 14.06 -7.91 -8.10
C PHE A 170 15.55 -8.17 -8.25
N PHE A 171 15.93 -9.39 -8.62
CA PHE A 171 17.34 -9.76 -8.75
C PHE A 171 18.04 -9.04 -9.90
N LYS A 172 17.27 -8.70 -10.95
CA LYS A 172 17.78 -7.94 -12.08
C LYS A 172 18.17 -6.51 -11.71
N TYR A 173 17.45 -5.86 -10.79
CA TYR A 173 17.56 -4.42 -10.56
C TYR A 173 18.02 -4.02 -9.14
N LYS A 174 18.07 -4.95 -8.18
CA LYS A 174 18.37 -4.62 -6.77
C LYS A 174 19.74 -3.96 -6.56
N ASP A 175 20.71 -4.27 -7.43
CA ASP A 175 22.06 -3.72 -7.36
C ASP A 175 22.28 -2.52 -8.30
N GLU A 176 21.25 -2.14 -9.07
CA GLU A 176 21.26 -1.03 -10.04
C GLU A 176 20.11 -0.02 -9.76
N ILE A 177 19.57 0.01 -8.53
CA ILE A 177 18.40 0.84 -8.18
C ILE A 177 18.69 2.32 -8.47
N GLU A 178 19.91 2.78 -8.18
CA GLU A 178 20.39 4.17 -8.40
C GLU A 178 20.40 4.60 -9.87
N ASP A 179 20.39 3.65 -10.81
CA ASP A 179 20.36 3.90 -12.25
C ASP A 179 18.95 3.79 -12.86
N LEU A 180 17.93 3.59 -12.02
CA LEU A 180 16.53 3.55 -12.43
C LEU A 180 15.92 4.96 -12.49
N LEU A 181 14.81 5.07 -13.22
CA LEU A 181 14.05 6.30 -13.25
C LEU A 181 13.30 6.49 -11.93
N TYR A 182 13.45 7.67 -11.34
CA TYR A 182 12.86 8.06 -10.07
C TYR A 182 11.64 8.96 -10.24
N PHE A 183 10.65 8.72 -9.39
CA PHE A 183 9.51 9.62 -9.25
C PHE A 183 9.16 9.79 -7.78
N GLU A 184 8.88 11.04 -7.41
CA GLU A 184 8.24 11.36 -6.14
C GLU A 184 6.73 11.22 -6.26
N HIS A 185 6.10 10.85 -5.15
CA HIS A 185 4.66 10.70 -5.04
C HIS A 185 4.20 11.26 -3.69
N THR A 186 2.90 11.63 -3.60
CA THR A 186 2.25 12.12 -2.39
C THR A 186 3.00 13.29 -1.75
N ASN A 187 3.17 14.39 -2.50
CA ASN A 187 3.82 15.62 -2.04
C ASN A 187 5.23 15.40 -1.44
N GLY A 188 6.00 14.48 -2.03
CA GLY A 188 7.39 14.21 -1.62
C GLY A 188 7.53 13.16 -0.52
N ASN A 189 6.46 12.54 -0.02
CA ASN A 189 6.60 11.53 1.04
C ASN A 189 7.12 10.17 0.55
N ILE A 190 6.99 9.86 -0.75
CA ILE A 190 7.37 8.54 -1.31
C ILE A 190 8.27 8.75 -2.52
N ALA A 191 9.32 7.94 -2.62
CA ALA A 191 10.10 7.76 -3.84
C ALA A 191 9.82 6.38 -4.45
N HIS A 192 9.72 6.34 -5.77
CA HIS A 192 9.64 5.12 -6.56
C HIS A 192 10.82 5.00 -7.50
N ALA A 193 11.44 3.81 -7.57
CA ALA A 193 12.42 3.45 -8.59
C ALA A 193 11.79 2.42 -9.53
N ILE A 194 11.69 2.76 -10.82
CA ILE A 194 10.87 2.00 -11.77
C ILE A 194 11.74 1.19 -12.74
N PRO A 195 11.54 -0.15 -12.81
CA PRO A 195 12.18 -0.98 -13.82
C PRO A 195 11.94 -0.49 -15.25
N ARG A 196 12.99 -0.51 -16.08
CA ARG A 196 12.98 0.12 -17.42
C ARG A 196 11.90 -0.45 -18.34
N GLU A 197 11.54 -1.72 -18.17
CA GLU A 197 10.55 -2.39 -19.01
C GLU A 197 9.15 -1.84 -18.82
N ILE A 198 8.83 -1.19 -17.69
CA ILE A 198 7.53 -0.57 -17.43
C ILE A 198 7.20 0.48 -18.51
N PHE A 199 8.22 1.15 -19.07
CA PHE A 199 8.07 2.16 -20.11
C PHE A 199 8.10 1.58 -21.54
N SER A 200 8.20 0.27 -21.67
CA SER A 200 8.23 -0.43 -22.95
C SER A 200 7.01 -1.33 -23.13
N LYS A 201 6.64 -1.59 -24.38
CA LYS A 201 5.62 -2.60 -24.70
C LYS A 201 6.08 -4.00 -24.30
N THR A 202 5.17 -4.80 -23.75
CA THR A 202 5.48 -6.20 -23.42
C THR A 202 5.52 -7.04 -24.69
N LYS A 203 6.65 -7.73 -24.92
CA LYS A 203 6.76 -8.74 -25.99
C LYS A 203 6.07 -10.02 -25.54
N ASN A 204 5.45 -10.76 -26.47
CA ASN A 204 4.72 -12.01 -26.17
C ASN A 204 3.60 -11.83 -25.14
N PHE A 205 2.84 -10.74 -25.28
CA PHE A 205 1.74 -10.40 -24.39
C PHE A 205 0.48 -11.24 -24.70
N ASP A 206 -0.01 -11.98 -23.72
CA ASP A 206 -1.24 -12.76 -23.81
C ASP A 206 -2.39 -12.14 -23.00
N MET A 207 -3.41 -11.61 -23.69
CA MET A 207 -4.59 -11.04 -23.04
C MET A 207 -5.40 -12.07 -22.24
N ASN A 208 -5.30 -13.36 -22.57
CA ASN A 208 -6.04 -14.41 -21.87
C ASN A 208 -5.35 -14.84 -20.57
N ARG A 209 -4.12 -14.35 -20.32
CA ARG A 209 -3.28 -14.75 -19.19
C ARG A 209 -2.67 -13.57 -18.46
N ILE A 210 -3.33 -12.40 -18.50
CA ILE A 210 -2.88 -11.18 -17.81
C ILE A 210 -2.55 -11.44 -16.33
N GLY A 211 -3.31 -12.31 -15.66
CA GLY A 211 -3.11 -12.61 -14.24
C GLY A 211 -1.85 -13.39 -13.89
N ASP A 212 -1.17 -13.96 -14.89
CA ASP A 212 0.12 -14.64 -14.70
C ASP A 212 1.29 -13.65 -14.67
N GLU A 213 1.08 -12.41 -15.11
CA GLU A 213 2.12 -11.39 -15.16
C GLU A 213 2.45 -10.86 -13.76
N GLU A 214 3.67 -11.15 -13.30
CA GLU A 214 4.25 -10.53 -12.12
C GLU A 214 4.91 -9.20 -12.48
N LEU A 215 4.54 -8.15 -11.78
CA LEU A 215 5.08 -6.81 -11.89
C LEU A 215 5.83 -6.44 -10.62
N GLY A 216 6.65 -5.39 -10.71
CA GLY A 216 7.30 -4.88 -9.52
C GLY A 216 8.03 -3.58 -9.76
N PHE A 217 8.31 -2.91 -8.65
CA PHE A 217 9.09 -1.66 -8.58
C PHE A 217 9.65 -1.52 -7.16
N TYR A 218 10.56 -0.57 -6.97
CA TYR A 218 11.08 -0.24 -5.64
C TYR A 218 10.35 0.97 -5.09
N VAL A 219 10.05 0.95 -3.80
CA VAL A 219 9.41 2.03 -3.05
C VAL A 219 10.25 2.35 -1.82
N LYS A 220 10.32 3.62 -1.47
CA LYS A 220 10.99 4.11 -0.27
C LYS A 220 10.15 5.22 0.34
N PHE A 221 9.89 5.13 1.64
CA PHE A 221 9.29 6.22 2.38
C PHE A 221 10.38 7.27 2.69
N LEU A 222 10.15 8.53 2.33
CA LEU A 222 11.14 9.59 2.47
C LEU A 222 11.05 10.23 3.86
N ASP A 223 11.46 9.46 4.87
CA ASP A 223 11.53 9.89 6.25
C ASP A 223 12.96 9.85 6.81
N ASP A 224 13.21 10.57 7.92
CA ASP A 224 14.46 10.56 8.66
C ASP A 224 14.24 9.99 10.07
N TYR A 225 14.58 8.71 10.23
CA TYR A 225 14.46 7.99 11.49
C TYR A 225 15.58 8.32 12.49
N ASN A 226 16.63 9.05 12.08
CA ASN A 226 17.73 9.44 12.97
C ASN A 226 17.35 10.53 13.97
N LEU A 227 16.15 11.10 13.87
CA LEU A 227 15.65 12.16 14.74
C LEU A 227 15.12 11.65 16.10
N GLY A 228 15.57 10.48 16.56
CA GLY A 228 15.20 9.90 17.85
C GLY A 228 13.74 9.41 17.94
N LYS A 229 13.17 9.03 16.80
CA LYS A 229 11.77 8.56 16.68
C LYS A 229 11.61 7.11 17.14
N ASP A 230 10.37 6.69 17.42
CA ASP A 230 10.05 5.26 17.58
C ASP A 230 10.21 4.56 16.23
N TYR A 231 11.40 4.01 16.00
CA TYR A 231 11.80 3.37 14.75
C TYR A 231 10.81 2.29 14.29
N VAL A 232 10.34 1.44 15.22
CA VAL A 232 9.42 0.34 14.89
C VAL A 232 8.12 0.95 14.42
N ARG A 233 7.54 1.83 15.24
CA ARG A 233 6.25 2.45 14.90
C ARG A 233 6.32 3.20 13.57
N GLN A 234 7.38 3.98 13.33
CA GLN A 234 7.52 4.71 12.08
C GLN A 234 7.68 3.80 10.87
N SER A 235 8.40 2.68 10.99
CA SER A 235 8.53 1.71 9.90
C SER A 235 7.16 1.16 9.47
N PHE A 236 6.31 0.81 10.43
CA PHE A 236 4.95 0.34 10.15
C PHE A 236 4.05 1.44 9.57
N LEU A 237 4.11 2.66 10.09
CA LEU A 237 3.32 3.79 9.58
C LEU A 237 3.75 4.18 8.16
N GLY A 238 5.05 4.23 7.89
CA GLY A 238 5.59 4.54 6.56
C GLY A 238 5.26 3.44 5.54
N LEU A 239 5.33 2.16 5.92
CA LEU A 239 4.89 1.05 5.05
C LEU A 239 3.37 1.09 4.82
N ALA A 240 2.56 1.32 5.86
CA ALA A 240 1.11 1.45 5.74
C ALA A 240 0.74 2.60 4.78
N PHE A 241 1.39 3.75 4.93
CA PHE A 241 1.23 4.91 4.06
C PHE A 241 1.61 4.61 2.60
N SER A 242 2.78 4.00 2.39
CA SER A 242 3.30 3.73 1.05
C SER A 242 2.66 2.53 0.36
N SER A 243 1.96 1.66 1.10
CA SER A 243 1.36 0.45 0.53
C SER A 243 0.21 0.69 -0.46
N ASP A 244 -0.43 1.86 -0.43
CA ASP A 244 -1.53 2.25 -1.35
C ASP A 244 -1.00 3.01 -2.59
N SER A 245 0.30 2.95 -2.87
CA SER A 245 0.94 3.75 -3.92
C SER A 245 1.18 3.00 -5.24
N LEU A 246 1.01 3.74 -6.35
CA LEU A 246 1.48 3.49 -7.73
C LEU A 246 0.96 2.26 -8.48
N TRP A 247 0.76 1.10 -7.84
CA TRP A 247 0.49 -0.17 -8.53
C TRP A 247 -0.76 -0.09 -9.42
N LEU A 248 -1.83 0.60 -9.02
CA LEU A 248 -3.02 0.79 -9.85
C LEU A 248 -2.76 1.50 -11.19
N ALA A 249 -1.82 2.44 -11.23
CA ALA A 249 -1.44 3.14 -12.46
C ALA A 249 -0.74 2.19 -13.45
N THR A 250 -0.12 1.12 -12.95
CA THR A 250 0.62 0.14 -13.75
C THR A 250 -0.25 -0.95 -14.36
N LEU A 251 -1.57 -0.93 -14.15
CA LEU A 251 -2.50 -1.87 -14.80
C LEU A 251 -2.31 -1.88 -16.32
N VAL A 252 -2.00 -0.73 -16.92
CA VAL A 252 -1.69 -0.62 -18.36
C VAL A 252 -0.51 -1.48 -18.79
N LYS A 253 0.47 -1.69 -17.88
CA LYS A 253 1.61 -2.57 -18.12
C LYS A 253 1.20 -4.03 -18.14
N ALA A 254 0.30 -4.43 -17.25
CA ALA A 254 -0.30 -5.76 -17.28
C ALA A 254 -1.11 -5.98 -18.58
N LEU A 255 -1.66 -4.92 -19.18
CA LEU A 255 -2.32 -4.94 -20.49
C LEU A 255 -1.34 -4.91 -21.69
N GLY A 256 -0.04 -5.11 -21.44
CA GLY A 256 0.99 -5.17 -22.48
C GLY A 256 1.45 -3.82 -23.04
N LEU A 257 0.92 -2.71 -22.50
CA LEU A 257 1.19 -1.35 -22.94
C LEU A 257 2.25 -0.67 -22.06
N PRO A 258 3.01 0.30 -22.58
CA PRO A 258 3.94 1.08 -21.76
C PRO A 258 3.16 1.99 -20.80
N VAL A 259 3.68 2.18 -19.58
CA VAL A 259 3.12 3.19 -18.66
C VAL A 259 3.55 4.57 -19.16
N THR A 260 2.63 5.27 -19.81
CA THR A 260 2.77 6.67 -20.20
C THR A 260 1.72 7.51 -19.48
N SER A 261 1.94 8.82 -19.34
CA SER A 261 0.96 9.71 -18.71
C SER A 261 -0.42 9.65 -19.39
N LYS A 262 -0.46 9.48 -20.72
CA LYS A 262 -1.71 9.37 -21.49
C LYS A 262 -2.43 8.03 -21.26
N ASP A 263 -1.71 6.92 -21.33
CA ASP A 263 -2.35 5.60 -21.25
C ASP A 263 -2.73 5.24 -19.80
N ALA A 264 -1.98 5.76 -18.81
CA ALA A 264 -2.27 5.59 -17.38
C ALA A 264 -3.33 6.56 -16.83
N ASP A 265 -3.90 7.43 -17.67
CA ASP A 265 -4.97 8.35 -17.27
C ASP A 265 -6.35 7.73 -17.52
N PHE A 266 -6.81 6.96 -16.55
CA PHE A 266 -8.14 6.38 -16.53
C PHE A 266 -8.70 6.38 -15.11
N PHE A 267 -10.03 6.42 -15.01
CA PHE A 267 -10.69 6.47 -13.71
C PHE A 267 -10.45 5.20 -12.92
N ARG A 268 -10.01 5.37 -11.67
CA ARG A 268 -9.87 4.31 -10.67
C ARG A 268 -9.94 4.89 -9.26
N VAL A 269 -10.47 4.11 -8.33
CA VAL A 269 -10.53 4.42 -6.90
C VAL A 269 -10.38 3.14 -6.10
N SER A 270 -9.65 3.21 -4.98
CA SER A 270 -9.53 2.11 -4.03
C SER A 270 -10.87 1.81 -3.37
N LEU A 271 -11.26 0.53 -3.24
CA LEU A 271 -12.47 0.11 -2.52
C LEU A 271 -12.12 -0.36 -1.11
N ASP A 272 -11.11 -1.19 -1.01
CA ASP A 272 -10.56 -1.70 0.24
C ASP A 272 -9.03 -1.57 0.26
N HIS A 273 -8.42 -1.96 1.38
CA HIS A 273 -7.00 -2.27 1.47
C HIS A 273 -6.75 -3.14 2.69
N THR A 274 -6.10 -4.29 2.49
CA THR A 274 -5.78 -5.23 3.56
C THR A 274 -4.27 -5.43 3.62
N LEU A 275 -3.68 -5.38 4.82
CA LEU A 275 -2.25 -5.59 5.07
C LEU A 275 -2.07 -6.71 6.09
N TYR A 276 -1.09 -7.58 5.85
CA TYR A 276 -0.62 -8.60 6.80
C TYR A 276 0.88 -8.41 7.00
N PHE A 277 1.28 -8.00 8.19
CA PHE A 277 2.69 -7.79 8.53
C PHE A 277 3.29 -9.07 9.09
N HIS A 278 4.33 -9.58 8.42
CA HIS A 278 4.92 -10.88 8.71
C HIS A 278 6.06 -10.82 9.73
N ASP A 279 6.68 -9.65 9.88
CA ASP A 279 7.74 -9.40 10.84
C ASP A 279 7.79 -7.92 11.24
N LEU A 280 8.42 -7.61 12.36
CA LEU A 280 8.66 -6.25 12.83
C LEU A 280 9.99 -5.67 12.39
N ASN A 281 10.95 -6.52 12.00
CA ASN A 281 12.30 -6.09 11.66
C ASN A 281 12.42 -5.68 10.19
N PHE A 282 11.97 -4.46 9.88
CA PHE A 282 12.14 -3.81 8.58
C PHE A 282 12.25 -2.29 8.74
N ASP A 283 12.79 -1.63 7.71
CA ASP A 283 12.92 -0.17 7.64
C ASP A 283 12.18 0.36 6.41
N SER A 284 11.03 1.02 6.60
CA SER A 284 10.30 1.60 5.46
C SER A 284 10.99 2.84 4.86
N SER A 285 11.94 3.42 5.59
CA SER A 285 12.80 4.51 5.11
C SER A 285 13.97 4.01 4.26
N THR A 286 14.09 2.71 4.03
CA THR A 286 15.01 2.11 3.04
C THR A 286 14.24 1.64 1.81
N TRP A 287 14.95 1.25 0.74
CA TRP A 287 14.29 0.66 -0.41
C TRP A 287 13.64 -0.67 -0.05
N LEU A 288 12.36 -0.77 -0.35
CA LEU A 288 11.59 -2.00 -0.36
C LEU A 288 11.23 -2.34 -1.80
N TYR A 289 11.15 -3.62 -2.12
CA TYR A 289 10.65 -4.09 -3.39
C TYR A 289 9.17 -4.46 -3.27
N VAL A 290 8.37 -3.90 -4.17
CA VAL A 290 6.95 -4.20 -4.32
C VAL A 290 6.82 -5.23 -5.43
N ASP A 291 6.37 -6.43 -5.09
CA ASP A 291 6.09 -7.55 -5.99
C ASP A 291 4.59 -7.79 -6.04
N TYR A 292 3.96 -7.63 -7.21
CA TYR A 292 2.51 -7.72 -7.31
C TYR A 292 2.04 -8.32 -8.62
N ARG A 293 0.79 -8.79 -8.61
CA ARG A 293 0.07 -9.24 -9.79
C ARG A 293 -1.40 -8.85 -9.68
N PHE A 294 -2.01 -8.56 -10.82
CA PHE A 294 -3.46 -8.40 -10.91
C PHE A 294 -4.10 -9.77 -11.08
N LEU A 295 -4.89 -10.22 -10.12
CA LEU A 295 -5.48 -11.56 -10.18
C LEU A 295 -6.77 -11.62 -11.01
N SER A 296 -7.52 -10.53 -11.03
CA SER A 296 -8.80 -10.48 -11.71
C SER A 296 -9.15 -9.05 -12.09
N MET A 297 -9.78 -8.91 -13.25
CA MET A 297 -10.55 -7.72 -13.56
C MET A 297 -11.89 -8.13 -14.17
N GLY A 298 -12.98 -7.67 -13.56
CA GLY A 298 -14.34 -7.98 -14.02
C GLY A 298 -15.35 -7.09 -13.31
N ASN A 299 -16.45 -6.75 -13.99
CA ASN A 299 -17.46 -5.83 -13.47
C ASN A 299 -16.87 -4.49 -12.97
N ASN A 300 -15.87 -3.98 -13.70
CA ASN A 300 -15.11 -2.77 -13.37
C ASN A 300 -14.35 -2.82 -12.03
N ARG A 301 -14.13 -4.01 -11.47
CA ARG A 301 -13.30 -4.20 -10.29
C ARG A 301 -11.99 -4.85 -10.65
N ILE A 302 -10.92 -4.43 -10.00
CA ILE A 302 -9.53 -4.84 -10.24
C ILE A 302 -8.98 -5.36 -8.92
N LEU A 303 -8.65 -6.64 -8.85
CA LEU A 303 -8.07 -7.28 -7.68
C LEU A 303 -6.57 -7.46 -7.86
N ALA A 304 -5.78 -7.04 -6.88
CA ALA A 304 -4.34 -7.28 -6.84
C ALA A 304 -3.90 -7.92 -5.52
N VAL A 305 -2.83 -8.71 -5.61
CA VAL A 305 -2.07 -9.19 -4.46
C VAL A 305 -0.66 -8.64 -4.59
N ILE A 306 -0.18 -8.06 -3.49
CA ILE A 306 1.07 -7.29 -3.42
C ILE A 306 1.89 -7.85 -2.26
N ASN A 307 3.20 -7.99 -2.44
CA ASN A 307 4.14 -8.44 -1.44
C ASN A 307 5.27 -7.42 -1.35
N PHE A 308 5.68 -7.12 -0.12
CA PHE A 308 6.76 -6.18 0.18
C PHE A 308 7.96 -6.96 0.67
N TYR A 309 9.11 -6.66 0.08
CA TYR A 309 10.38 -7.31 0.37
C TYR A 309 11.45 -6.28 0.74
N THR A 310 12.30 -6.59 1.70
CA THR A 310 13.56 -5.87 1.94
C THR A 310 14.60 -6.25 0.86
N LEU A 311 15.68 -5.47 0.75
CA LEU A 311 16.71 -5.70 -0.28
C LEU A 311 17.53 -7.00 -0.11
N ASP A 312 17.49 -7.61 1.07
CA ASP A 312 18.03 -8.96 1.32
C ASP A 312 17.03 -10.08 0.94
N GLY A 313 15.84 -9.72 0.44
CA GLY A 313 14.84 -10.66 -0.10
C GLY A 313 13.88 -11.21 0.95
N LYS A 314 13.84 -10.66 2.16
CA LYS A 314 12.88 -11.07 3.20
C LYS A 314 11.50 -10.47 2.95
N ALA A 315 10.46 -11.30 2.94
CA ALA A 315 9.07 -10.86 2.83
C ALA A 315 8.61 -10.28 4.17
N ILE A 316 8.15 -9.03 4.17
CA ILE A 316 7.80 -8.29 5.41
C ILE A 316 6.31 -7.99 5.52
N CYS A 317 5.61 -7.91 4.39
CA CYS A 317 4.18 -7.63 4.38
C CYS A 317 3.54 -8.19 3.09
N THR A 318 2.28 -8.62 3.19
CA THR A 318 1.43 -8.91 2.04
C THR A 318 0.21 -8.01 2.10
N ALA A 319 -0.14 -7.39 0.97
CA ALA A 319 -1.38 -6.67 0.78
C ALA A 319 -2.31 -7.35 -0.22
N VAL A 320 -3.61 -7.16 0.00
CA VAL A 320 -4.66 -7.50 -0.96
C VAL A 320 -5.55 -6.27 -1.10
N GLN A 321 -5.84 -5.91 -2.34
CA GLN A 321 -6.60 -4.71 -2.64
C GLN A 321 -7.50 -4.89 -3.85
N GLU A 322 -8.78 -4.57 -3.71
CA GLU A 322 -9.72 -4.38 -4.79
C GLU A 322 -9.93 -2.87 -5.05
N ALA A 323 -9.92 -2.50 -6.31
CA ALA A 323 -10.23 -1.15 -6.77
C ALA A 323 -11.38 -1.17 -7.77
N TYR A 324 -12.10 -0.06 -7.88
CA TYR A 324 -13.10 0.16 -8.91
C TYR A 324 -12.52 1.06 -10.00
N GLY A 325 -12.61 0.67 -11.27
CA GLY A 325 -12.04 1.44 -12.37
C GLY A 325 -12.61 1.09 -13.74
N PHE A 326 -12.56 2.06 -14.65
CA PHE A 326 -13.05 1.92 -16.01
C PHE A 326 -11.89 1.98 -16.99
N LEU A 327 -11.68 0.92 -17.77
CA LEU A 327 -10.71 0.93 -18.84
C LEU A 327 -11.31 1.59 -20.09
N PRO A 328 -10.67 2.62 -20.67
CA PRO A 328 -11.12 3.22 -21.92
C PRO A 328 -11.10 2.20 -23.06
N GLY A 329 -12.09 2.25 -23.95
CA GLY A 329 -12.16 1.34 -25.11
C GLY A 329 -10.92 1.40 -26.00
N GLU A 330 -10.34 2.59 -26.18
CA GLU A 330 -9.08 2.78 -26.94
C GLU A 330 -7.91 2.01 -26.29
N LEU A 331 -7.84 1.98 -24.97
CA LEU A 331 -6.78 1.27 -24.23
C LEU A 331 -6.88 -0.25 -24.46
N ILE A 332 -8.10 -0.79 -24.37
CA ILE A 332 -8.36 -2.21 -24.64
C ILE A 332 -8.03 -2.56 -26.09
N GLU A 333 -8.40 -1.70 -27.04
CA GLU A 333 -8.11 -1.93 -28.46
C GLU A 333 -6.61 -1.92 -28.76
N LYS A 334 -5.84 -1.02 -28.12
CA LYS A 334 -4.38 -1.05 -28.19
C LYS A 334 -3.80 -2.34 -27.62
N SER A 335 -4.34 -2.81 -26.50
CA SER A 335 -3.94 -4.07 -25.86
C SER A 335 -4.20 -5.27 -26.78
N ARG A 336 -5.37 -5.33 -27.44
CA ARG A 336 -5.70 -6.37 -28.45
C ARG A 336 -4.74 -6.39 -29.61
N LYS A 337 -4.47 -5.22 -30.21
CA LYS A 337 -3.49 -5.12 -31.31
C LYS A 337 -2.10 -5.57 -30.88
N GLN A 338 -1.71 -5.27 -29.64
CA GLN A 338 -0.45 -5.73 -29.09
C GLN A 338 -0.41 -7.26 -28.95
N HIS A 339 -1.48 -7.88 -28.46
CA HIS A 339 -1.61 -9.33 -28.38
C HIS A 339 -1.55 -10.00 -29.74
N GLU A 340 -2.36 -9.55 -30.70
CA GLU A 340 -2.43 -10.09 -32.05
C GLU A 340 -1.09 -10.02 -32.78
N LYS A 341 -0.28 -8.99 -32.49
CA LYS A 341 1.05 -8.83 -33.07
C LYS A 341 1.99 -9.98 -32.74
N TYR A 342 1.86 -10.63 -31.58
CA TYR A 342 2.76 -11.71 -31.14
C TYR A 342 2.13 -13.10 -31.16
N HIS A 343 0.80 -13.19 -31.15
CA HIS A 343 0.07 -14.47 -31.12
C HIS A 343 -0.75 -14.74 -32.40
N GLY A 344 -0.73 -13.83 -33.37
CA GLY A 344 -1.60 -13.88 -34.55
C GLY A 344 -3.03 -13.42 -34.23
N LYS A 345 -3.89 -13.32 -35.24
CA LYS A 345 -5.31 -13.04 -35.01
C LYS A 345 -5.96 -14.25 -34.32
N SER A 346 -6.36 -14.11 -33.07
CA SER A 346 -7.26 -15.09 -32.44
C SER A 346 -8.59 -15.10 -33.20
N ALA A 347 -9.11 -16.27 -33.54
CA ALA A 347 -10.37 -16.46 -34.30
C ALA A 347 -11.65 -16.05 -33.52
N THR A 348 -11.52 -15.40 -32.36
CA THR A 348 -12.62 -14.97 -31.50
C THR A 348 -12.86 -13.47 -31.61
N SER A 349 -13.08 -12.97 -32.83
CA SER A 349 -13.80 -11.71 -33.01
C SER A 349 -15.27 -11.93 -32.71
N ILE A 350 -15.68 -11.78 -31.44
CA ILE A 350 -17.09 -11.58 -31.13
C ILE A 350 -17.48 -10.26 -31.81
N SER A 351 -18.40 -10.37 -32.77
CA SER A 351 -18.96 -9.27 -33.55
C SER A 351 -19.39 -8.13 -32.63
N SER A 352 -18.77 -6.97 -32.80
CA SER A 352 -19.28 -5.70 -32.29
C SER A 352 -20.52 -5.32 -33.10
N SER A 353 -21.66 -5.91 -32.75
CA SER A 353 -22.98 -5.46 -33.18
C SER A 353 -23.92 -5.58 -31.99
N ASP A 354 -23.80 -4.67 -31.03
CA ASP A 354 -24.94 -4.28 -30.21
C ASP A 354 -24.82 -2.81 -29.83
N GLY A 355 -25.88 -2.09 -30.18
CA GLY A 355 -25.95 -0.63 -30.23
C GLY A 355 -25.66 0.03 -28.90
N VAL A 356 -24.93 1.13 -28.99
CA VAL A 356 -24.82 2.16 -27.97
C VAL A 356 -26.23 2.68 -27.66
N ARG A 357 -26.86 2.15 -26.60
CA ARG A 357 -27.91 2.87 -25.88
C ARG A 357 -27.26 3.65 -24.76
N THR A 358 -26.98 4.92 -25.06
CA THR A 358 -26.87 5.98 -24.06
C THR A 358 -28.14 5.98 -23.19
N GLN A 359 -28.01 5.59 -21.92
CA GLN A 359 -28.98 5.98 -20.90
C GLN A 359 -28.30 6.93 -19.91
N GLN A 360 -28.96 8.07 -19.76
CA GLN A 360 -28.69 9.16 -18.84
C GLN A 360 -28.48 8.63 -17.42
N VAL A 361 -27.36 8.99 -16.81
CA VAL A 361 -27.20 8.91 -15.36
C VAL A 361 -27.94 10.11 -14.76
N ALA A 362 -29.09 9.83 -14.15
CA ALA A 362 -29.78 10.77 -13.29
C ALA A 362 -28.93 11.06 -12.05
N LYS A 363 -28.88 12.34 -11.66
CA LYS A 363 -28.37 12.82 -10.37
C LYS A 363 -28.98 12.02 -9.22
N LEU A 364 -28.14 11.52 -8.31
CA LEU A 364 -28.34 11.47 -6.86
C LEU A 364 -26.97 11.38 -6.17
#